data_AF-A0A6C0HCN1-F1
#
_entry.id   AF-A0A6C0HCN1-F1
#
_cell.length_a   1.000
_cell.length_b   1.000
_cell.length_c   1.000
_cell.angle_alpha   90.00
_cell.angle_beta   90.00
_cell.angle_gamma   90.00
#
_symmetry.space_group_name_H-M   'P 1'
#
loop_
_entity.id
_entity.type
_entity.pdbx_description
1 polymer ?
#
loop_
_entity_poly.entity_id
_entity_poly.type
_entity_poly.pdbx_seq_one_letter_code
_entity_poly.pdbx_strand_id
1 'polypeptide(L)'
;MFSENILTVLLGLVAGVLGGALGQSGAEVMLPGLLILGIVPDFKTAAGTVLLTILPPLSLLAILEYYRRGQLNVKVALILMISYFFAAYIGAYITKDVSDSSLEYAASFYFFIIGIFFLWNAYTGFFGKSSGKAGEKTKSISGFKNFFKVVEGPRRF
;
A
#
# COMPACT_ATOMS: atom_id res chain seq x y z
N MET A 1 -6.32 17.80 20.05
CA MET A 1 -5.01 18.39 19.73
C MET A 1 -3.81 17.50 20.05
N PHE A 2 -3.35 17.34 21.31
CA PHE A 2 -2.16 16.49 21.58
C PHE A 2 -2.38 15.01 21.21
N SER A 3 -3.59 14.49 21.42
CA SER A 3 -3.96 13.11 21.05
C SER A 3 -3.94 12.88 19.53
N GLU A 4 -4.52 13.78 18.73
CA GLU A 4 -4.60 13.66 17.27
C GLU A 4 -3.21 13.69 16.62
N ASN A 5 -2.32 14.56 17.09
CA ASN A 5 -0.96 14.65 16.56
C ASN A 5 -0.18 13.35 16.81
N ILE A 6 -0.31 12.78 18.02
CA ILE A 6 0.32 11.50 18.37
C ILE A 6 -0.25 10.37 17.50
N LEU A 7 -1.57 10.31 17.34
CA LEU A 7 -2.24 9.33 16.47
C LEU A 7 -1.79 9.47 15.01
N THR A 8 -1.64 10.70 14.52
CA THR A 8 -1.15 10.98 13.16
C THR A 8 0.28 10.50 12.96
N VAL A 9 1.16 10.74 13.92
CA VAL A 9 2.56 10.24 13.88
C VAL A 9 2.59 8.72 13.89
N LEU A 10 1.83 8.06 14.78
CA LEU A 10 1.75 6.61 14.85
C LEU A 10 1.21 6.01 13.54
N LEU A 11 0.15 6.60 12.99
CA LEU A 11 -0.41 6.20 11.70
C LEU A 11 0.63 6.34 10.58
N GLY A 12 1.35 7.46 10.53
CA GLY A 12 2.41 7.68 9.55
C GLY A 12 3.55 6.67 9.65
N LEU A 13 3.95 6.29 10.87
CA LEU A 13 4.97 5.26 11.09
C LEU A 13 4.50 3.88 10.61
N VAL A 14 3.28 3.48 10.98
CA VAL A 14 2.70 2.19 10.54
C VAL A 14 2.56 2.15 9.03
N ALA A 15 2.00 3.20 8.44
CA ALA A 15 1.83 3.31 6.99
C ALA A 15 3.18 3.33 6.25
N GLY A 16 4.20 3.99 6.80
CA GLY A 16 5.54 4.02 6.22
C GLY A 16 6.23 2.66 6.23
N VAL A 17 6.14 1.92 7.35
CA VAL A 17 6.70 0.56 7.45
C VAL A 17 6.01 -0.39 6.47
N LEU A 18 4.67 -0.37 6.44
CA LEU A 18 3.89 -1.22 5.54
C LEU A 18 4.10 -0.83 4.07
N GLY A 19 4.06 0.46 3.75
CA GLY A 19 4.30 0.96 2.41
C GLY A 19 5.69 0.60 1.90
N GLY A 20 6.74 0.88 2.70
CA GLY A 20 8.11 0.52 2.34
C GLY A 20 8.34 -0.98 2.18
N ALA A 21 7.72 -1.81 3.02
CA ALA A 21 7.84 -3.27 2.92
C ALA A 21 7.10 -3.85 1.70
N LEU A 22 5.94 -3.29 1.35
CA LEU A 22 5.09 -3.75 0.25
C LEU A 22 5.43 -3.08 -1.09
N GLY A 23 6.32 -2.08 -1.10
CA GLY A 23 6.61 -1.26 -2.28
C GLY A 23 5.44 -0.34 -2.68
N GLN A 24 4.58 -0.01 -1.72
CA GLN A 24 3.46 0.91 -1.88
C GLN A 24 3.73 2.24 -1.16
N SER A 25 3.01 3.29 -1.53
CA SER A 25 3.21 4.62 -0.94
C SER A 25 2.72 4.74 0.52
N GLY A 26 2.02 3.73 1.03
CA GLY A 26 1.41 3.74 2.38
C GLY A 26 0.08 4.50 2.44
N ALA A 27 -0.33 5.13 1.33
CA ALA A 27 -1.57 5.87 1.18
C ALA A 27 -2.82 5.02 1.46
N GLU A 28 -2.76 3.74 1.11
CA GLU A 28 -3.83 2.76 1.29
C GLU A 28 -4.13 2.51 2.78
N VAL A 29 -3.14 2.71 3.66
CA VAL A 29 -3.28 2.62 5.12
C VAL A 29 -3.65 3.98 5.71
N MET A 30 -3.03 5.06 5.23
CA MET A 30 -3.27 6.41 5.76
C MET A 30 -4.71 6.87 5.51
N LEU A 31 -5.26 6.64 4.32
CA LEU A 31 -6.60 7.12 3.96
C LEU A 31 -7.70 6.61 4.92
N PRO A 32 -7.89 5.29 5.10
CA PRO A 32 -8.86 4.79 6.07
C PRO A 32 -8.43 5.09 7.52
N GLY A 33 -7.13 5.12 7.81
CA GLY A 33 -6.63 5.43 9.16
C GLY A 33 -6.99 6.84 9.62
N LEU A 34 -6.91 7.84 8.74
CA LEU A 34 -7.30 9.21 9.04
C LEU A 34 -8.80 9.33 9.36
N LEU A 35 -9.64 8.56 8.66
CA LEU A 35 -11.09 8.55 8.84
C LEU A 35 -11.51 7.78 10.10
N ILE A 36 -10.98 6.57 10.29
CA ILE A 36 -11.31 5.71 11.45
C ILE A 36 -10.87 6.37 12.76
N LEU A 37 -9.72 7.03 12.77
CA LEU A 37 -9.20 7.74 13.95
C LEU A 37 -9.82 9.12 14.13
N GLY A 38 -10.70 9.57 13.22
CA GLY A 38 -11.35 10.89 13.28
C GLY A 38 -10.36 12.05 13.24
N ILE A 39 -9.20 11.88 12.59
CA ILE A 39 -8.16 12.91 12.50
C ILE A 39 -8.59 14.02 11.53
N VAL A 40 -9.36 13.66 10.51
CA VAL A 40 -9.91 14.57 9.50
C VAL A 40 -11.43 14.36 9.37
N PRO A 41 -12.19 15.39 8.96
CA PRO A 41 -13.64 15.37 9.07
C PRO A 41 -14.36 14.56 7.98
N ASP A 42 -13.75 14.40 6.80
CA ASP A 42 -14.42 13.83 5.63
C ASP A 42 -13.45 13.14 4.66
N PHE A 43 -14.01 12.36 3.73
CA PHE A 43 -13.25 11.55 2.78
C PHE A 43 -12.39 12.39 1.84
N LYS A 44 -12.91 13.53 1.34
CA LYS A 44 -12.18 14.39 0.40
C LYS A 44 -10.99 15.05 1.08
N THR A 45 -11.17 15.52 2.32
CA THR A 45 -10.08 16.07 3.13
C THR A 45 -9.02 15.00 3.43
N ALA A 46 -9.43 13.78 3.76
CA ALA A 46 -8.51 12.65 3.95
C ALA A 46 -7.71 12.36 2.67
N ALA A 47 -8.40 12.24 1.53
CA ALA A 47 -7.78 11.96 0.23
C ALA A 47 -6.79 13.05 -0.19
N GLY A 48 -7.17 14.33 -0.07
CA GLY A 48 -6.29 15.46 -0.36
C GLY A 48 -5.06 15.50 0.56
N THR A 49 -5.24 15.21 1.85
CA THR A 49 -4.14 15.14 2.82
C THR A 49 -3.15 14.04 2.44
N VAL A 50 -3.63 12.83 2.12
CA VAL A 50 -2.80 11.71 1.69
C VAL A 50 -2.08 11.99 0.35
N LEU A 51 -2.72 12.68 -0.59
CA LEU A 51 -2.05 13.09 -1.83
C LEU A 51 -0.90 14.07 -1.57
N LEU A 52 -1.07 15.01 -0.64
CA LEU A 52 0.01 15.89 -0.21
C LEU A 52 1.15 15.12 0.45
N THR A 53 0.83 14.04 1.16
CA THR A 53 1.87 13.23 1.80
C THR A 53 2.69 12.46 0.75
N ILE A 54 2.09 11.93 -0.32
CA ILE A 54 2.78 11.21 -1.42
C ILE A 54 3.82 12.08 -2.17
N LEU A 55 3.77 13.42 -2.07
CA LEU A 55 4.81 14.30 -2.60
C LEU A 55 6.22 13.92 -2.06
N PRO A 56 7.31 14.44 -2.65
CA PRO A 56 8.68 13.94 -2.51
C PRO A 56 9.26 13.59 -1.12
N PRO A 57 8.81 14.05 0.07
CA PRO A 57 9.40 13.53 1.30
C PRO A 57 9.13 12.04 1.58
N LEU A 58 7.95 11.48 1.25
CA LEU A 58 7.51 10.22 1.89
C LEU A 58 8.13 8.94 1.32
N SER A 59 8.31 8.87 0.01
CA SER A 59 8.88 7.68 -0.62
C SER A 59 10.39 7.75 -0.80
N LEU A 60 11.05 8.86 -0.45
CA LEU A 60 12.47 9.09 -0.79
C LEU A 60 13.41 8.06 -0.15
N LEU A 61 13.21 7.77 1.15
CA LEU A 61 14.02 6.79 1.88
C LEU A 61 13.82 5.36 1.35
N ALA A 62 12.58 5.01 1.03
CA ALA A 62 12.26 3.72 0.42
C ALA A 62 12.85 3.61 -0.99
N ILE A 63 12.69 4.64 -1.82
CA ILE A 63 13.28 4.74 -3.17
C ILE A 63 14.79 4.57 -3.11
N LEU A 64 15.47 5.18 -2.13
CA LEU A 64 16.91 5.04 -1.96
C LEU A 64 17.31 3.57 -1.72
N GLU A 65 16.54 2.86 -0.89
CA GLU A 65 16.77 1.45 -0.63
C GLU A 65 16.50 0.58 -1.88
N TYR A 66 15.39 0.81 -2.60
CA TYR A 66 15.10 0.11 -3.86
C TYR A 66 16.14 0.40 -4.95
N TYR A 67 16.66 1.63 -4.99
CA TYR A 67 17.73 2.04 -5.90
C TYR A 67 19.05 1.33 -5.57
N ARG A 68 19.42 1.27 -4.28
CA ARG A 68 20.60 0.52 -3.81
C ARG A 68 20.54 -0.96 -4.15
N ARG A 69 19.33 -1.54 -4.17
CA ARG A 69 19.10 -2.94 -4.56
C ARG A 69 19.05 -3.17 -6.08
N GLY A 70 19.17 -2.13 -6.89
CA GLY A 70 19.05 -2.22 -8.35
C GLY A 70 17.63 -2.59 -8.82
N GLN A 71 16.62 -2.37 -7.98
CA GLN A 71 15.22 -2.75 -8.21
C GLN A 71 14.38 -1.58 -8.76
N LEU A 72 15.03 -0.55 -9.28
CA LEU A 72 14.38 0.69 -9.71
C LEU A 72 14.62 0.97 -11.19
N ASN A 73 13.55 1.06 -11.96
CA ASN A 73 13.60 1.50 -13.35
C ASN A 73 13.26 2.99 -13.44
N VAL A 74 14.31 3.83 -13.47
CA VAL A 74 14.17 5.30 -13.46
C VAL A 74 13.36 5.80 -14.66
N LYS A 75 13.57 5.23 -15.85
CA LYS A 75 12.89 5.66 -17.07
C LYS A 75 11.38 5.43 -16.97
N VAL A 76 10.97 4.25 -16.52
CA VAL A 76 9.55 3.91 -16.33
C VAL A 76 8.94 4.80 -15.23
N ALA A 77 9.67 4.98 -14.12
CA ALA A 77 9.21 5.83 -13.02
C ALA A 77 8.96 7.29 -13.47
N LEU A 78 9.84 7.88 -14.28
CA LEU A 78 9.67 9.24 -14.80
C LEU A 78 8.44 9.38 -15.72
N ILE A 79 8.23 8.41 -16.62
CA ILE A 79 7.06 8.41 -17.51
C ILE A 79 5.76 8.31 -16.70
N LEU A 80 5.75 7.43 -15.69
CA LEU A 80 4.61 7.28 -14.79
C LEU A 80 4.35 8.57 -13.99
N MET A 81 5.40 9.19 -13.45
CA MET A 81 5.28 10.43 -12.68
C MET A 81 4.67 11.57 -13.49
N ILE A 82 5.15 11.78 -14.73
CA ILE A 82 4.65 12.85 -15.60
C ILE A 82 3.20 12.56 -16.00
N SER A 83 2.91 11.33 -16.43
CA SER A 83 1.55 10.94 -16.84
C SER A 83 0.56 11.05 -15.67
N TYR A 84 0.97 10.60 -14.48
CA TYR A 84 0.17 10.68 -13.26
C TYR A 84 -0.10 12.12 -12.85
N PHE A 85 0.89 13.01 -12.92
CA PHE A 85 0.74 14.41 -12.54
C PHE A 85 -0.44 15.09 -13.24
N PHE A 86 -0.57 14.91 -14.56
CA PHE A 86 -1.69 15.46 -15.32
C PHE A 86 -3.00 14.70 -15.09
N ALA A 87 -2.96 13.38 -15.08
CA ALA A 87 -4.16 12.56 -14.91
C ALA A 87 -4.81 12.72 -13.53
N ALA A 88 -4.00 12.84 -12.47
CA ALA A 88 -4.46 13.02 -11.10
C ALA A 88 -5.22 14.34 -10.93
N TYR A 89 -4.74 15.43 -11.56
CA TYR A 89 -5.46 16.70 -11.57
C TYR A 89 -6.84 16.58 -12.21
N ILE A 90 -6.93 15.93 -13.38
CA ILE A 90 -8.21 15.70 -14.07
C ILE A 90 -9.14 14.85 -13.20
N GLY A 91 -8.61 13.78 -12.58
CA GLY A 91 -9.38 12.92 -11.68
C GLY A 91 -9.97 13.69 -10.49
N ALA A 92 -9.15 14.51 -9.82
CA ALA A 92 -9.60 15.35 -8.71
C ALA A 92 -10.62 16.42 -9.16
N TYR A 93 -10.46 16.96 -10.37
CA TYR A 93 -11.38 17.96 -10.92
C TYR A 93 -12.77 17.36 -11.23
N ILE A 94 -12.82 16.15 -11.78
CA ILE A 94 -14.09 15.47 -12.12
C ILE A 94 -14.85 15.04 -10.86
N THR A 95 -14.16 14.70 -9.79
CA THR A 95 -14.78 14.18 -8.55
C THR A 95 -15.23 15.25 -7.57
N LYS A 96 -15.02 16.55 -7.88
CA LYS A 96 -15.35 17.67 -6.99
C LYS A 96 -16.81 17.67 -6.51
N ASP A 97 -17.74 17.35 -7.42
CA ASP A 97 -19.19 17.37 -7.18
C ASP A 97 -19.76 15.98 -6.82
N VAL A 98 -18.91 14.96 -6.75
CA VAL A 98 -19.30 13.60 -6.36
C VAL A 98 -19.42 13.53 -4.83
N SER A 99 -20.41 12.82 -4.30
CA SER A 99 -20.55 12.63 -2.86
C SER A 99 -19.45 11.75 -2.27
N ASP A 100 -19.11 11.98 -1.02
CA ASP A 100 -18.06 11.22 -0.31
C ASP A 100 -18.38 9.73 -0.28
N SER A 101 -19.64 9.36 -0.04
CA SER A 101 -20.08 7.95 -0.06
C SER A 101 -19.83 7.27 -1.41
N SER A 102 -20.06 7.97 -2.53
CA SER A 102 -19.77 7.41 -3.86
C SER A 102 -18.27 7.21 -4.08
N LEU A 103 -17.44 8.10 -3.57
CA LEU A 103 -15.99 7.98 -3.62
C LEU A 103 -15.48 6.83 -2.75
N GLU A 104 -16.06 6.63 -1.57
CA GLU A 104 -15.77 5.50 -0.69
C GLU A 104 -16.12 4.15 -1.35
N TYR A 105 -17.28 4.04 -2.00
CA TYR A 105 -17.63 2.85 -2.78
C TYR A 105 -16.63 2.61 -3.91
N ALA A 106 -16.29 3.65 -4.68
CA ALA A 106 -15.31 3.53 -5.77
C ALA A 106 -13.94 3.07 -5.25
N ALA A 107 -13.46 3.65 -4.14
CA ALA A 107 -12.22 3.24 -3.49
C ALA A 107 -12.28 1.79 -2.99
N SER A 108 -13.42 1.37 -2.44
CA SER A 108 -13.64 -0.01 -1.98
C SER A 108 -13.53 -1.01 -3.13
N PHE A 109 -14.22 -0.76 -4.24
CA PHE A 109 -14.13 -1.61 -5.44
C PHE A 109 -12.71 -1.63 -6.01
N TYR A 110 -12.04 -0.48 -6.07
CA TYR A 110 -10.65 -0.36 -6.52
C TYR A 110 -9.70 -1.23 -5.68
N PHE A 111 -9.75 -1.12 -4.35
CA PHE A 111 -8.91 -1.92 -3.47
C PHE A 111 -9.27 -3.41 -3.51
N PHE A 112 -10.54 -3.75 -3.66
CA PHE A 112 -10.98 -5.13 -3.77
C PHE A 112 -10.40 -5.80 -5.03
N ILE A 113 -10.44 -5.12 -6.18
CA ILE A 113 -9.86 -5.62 -7.43
C ILE A 113 -8.34 -5.83 -7.29
N ILE A 114 -7.63 -4.85 -6.72
CA ILE A 114 -6.19 -4.96 -6.48
C ILE A 114 -5.87 -6.12 -5.54
N GLY A 115 -6.65 -6.28 -4.46
CA GLY A 115 -6.50 -7.37 -3.52
C GLY A 115 -6.66 -8.74 -4.17
N ILE A 116 -7.71 -8.91 -5.01
CA ILE A 116 -7.91 -10.14 -5.78
C ILE A 116 -6.73 -10.39 -6.72
N PHE A 117 -6.24 -9.37 -7.42
CA PHE A 117 -5.10 -9.51 -8.32
C PHE A 117 -3.85 -10.00 -7.58
N PHE A 118 -3.54 -9.43 -6.41
CA PHE A 118 -2.39 -9.88 -5.62
C PHE A 118 -2.57 -11.29 -5.06
N LEU A 119 -3.78 -11.64 -4.60
CA LEU A 119 -4.10 -13.00 -4.15
C LEU A 119 -3.93 -14.02 -5.27
N TRP A 120 -4.45 -13.70 -6.46
CA TRP A 120 -4.30 -14.55 -7.64
C TRP A 120 -2.84 -14.70 -8.07
N ASN A 121 -2.06 -13.61 -8.07
CA ASN A 121 -0.65 -13.67 -8.38
C ASN A 121 0.14 -14.46 -7.32
N ALA A 122 -0.20 -14.33 -6.04
CA ALA A 122 0.41 -15.11 -4.96
C ALA A 122 0.11 -16.62 -5.10
N TYR A 123 -1.11 -16.98 -5.51
CA TYR A 123 -1.50 -18.36 -5.75
C TYR A 123 -0.85 -18.96 -7.01
N THR A 124 -0.79 -18.19 -8.11
CA THR A 124 -0.27 -18.67 -9.40
C THR A 124 1.26 -18.56 -9.52
N GLY A 125 1.88 -17.65 -8.77
CA GLY A 125 3.30 -17.34 -8.85
C GLY A 125 3.73 -16.83 -10.22
N PHE A 126 2.81 -16.24 -11.00
CA PHE A 126 3.03 -15.87 -12.40
C PHE A 126 4.17 -14.86 -12.56
N PHE A 127 4.22 -13.82 -11.71
CA PHE A 127 5.26 -12.79 -11.75
C PHE A 127 6.48 -13.09 -10.86
N GLY A 128 6.41 -14.11 -9.98
CA GLY A 128 7.44 -14.41 -8.98
C GLY A 128 8.61 -15.29 -9.45
N LYS A 129 8.74 -15.56 -10.77
CA LYS A 129 9.66 -16.56 -11.33
C LYS A 129 10.84 -16.00 -12.15
N SER A 130 11.31 -14.79 -11.89
CA SER A 130 12.44 -14.22 -12.65
C SER A 130 13.63 -13.83 -11.76
N SER A 131 14.40 -14.85 -11.36
CA SER A 131 15.87 -14.93 -11.42
C SER A 131 16.43 -15.85 -10.33
N GLY A 132 16.90 -17.04 -10.73
CA GLY A 132 17.87 -17.82 -9.95
C GLY A 132 17.48 -19.26 -9.63
N LYS A 133 17.82 -20.17 -10.55
CA LYS A 133 18.06 -21.62 -10.36
C LYS A 133 16.84 -22.51 -10.08
N ALA A 134 16.54 -23.34 -11.09
CA ALA A 134 15.82 -24.59 -10.95
C ALA A 134 16.43 -25.43 -9.80
N GLY A 135 15.71 -25.56 -8.68
CA GLY A 135 16.18 -26.36 -7.55
C GLY A 135 15.37 -26.31 -6.25
N GLU A 136 14.44 -25.36 -6.05
CA GLU A 136 13.77 -25.21 -4.75
C GLU A 136 12.23 -25.30 -4.84
N LYS A 137 11.73 -26.28 -5.61
CA LYS A 137 10.28 -26.50 -5.81
C LYS A 137 9.53 -27.08 -4.59
N THR A 138 10.13 -27.13 -3.39
CA THR A 138 9.56 -27.87 -2.25
C THR A 138 9.57 -27.12 -0.91
N LYS A 139 9.84 -25.81 -0.87
CA LYS A 139 9.93 -25.07 0.41
C LYS A 139 8.76 -24.12 0.72
N SER A 140 8.05 -23.63 -0.30
CA SER A 140 6.96 -22.66 -0.11
C SER A 140 5.73 -23.23 0.60
N ILE A 141 5.44 -24.53 0.45
CA ILE A 141 4.29 -25.18 1.12
C ILE A 141 4.63 -25.57 2.56
N SER A 142 5.92 -25.70 2.89
CA SER A 142 6.38 -26.09 4.23
C SER A 142 6.31 -24.93 5.23
N GLY A 143 6.59 -23.69 4.80
CA GLY A 143 6.53 -22.50 5.67
C GLY A 143 5.13 -22.21 6.21
N PHE A 144 4.10 -22.32 5.36
CA PHE A 144 2.71 -22.07 5.76
C PHE A 144 2.17 -23.14 6.73
N LYS A 145 2.53 -24.41 6.52
CA LYS A 145 2.17 -25.50 7.46
C LYS A 145 2.86 -25.37 8.82
N ASN A 146 4.10 -24.90 8.86
CA ASN A 146 4.82 -24.66 10.12
C ASN A 146 4.23 -23.50 10.91
N PHE A 147 3.71 -22.46 10.25
CA PHE A 147 3.01 -21.37 10.93
C PHE A 147 1.75 -21.87 11.67
N PHE A 148 0.93 -22.69 11.02
CA PHE A 148 -0.25 -23.29 11.68
C PHE A 148 0.11 -24.29 12.78
N LYS A 149 1.20 -25.06 12.62
CA LYS A 149 1.69 -25.95 13.67
C LYS A 149 2.21 -25.22 14.92
N VAL A 150 2.70 -23.99 14.78
CA VAL A 150 3.12 -23.15 15.92
C VAL A 150 1.91 -22.54 16.64
N VAL A 151 0.83 -22.27 15.93
CA VAL A 151 -0.43 -21.76 16.51
C VAL A 151 -1.21 -22.89 17.21
N GLU A 152 -1.10 -24.13 16.75
CA GLU A 152 -1.68 -25.32 17.40
C GLU A 152 -0.71 -26.00 18.39
N GLY A 153 -0.08 -25.22 19.28
CA GLY A 153 0.71 -25.77 20.37
C GLY A 153 -0.09 -26.79 21.21
N PRO A 154 0.54 -27.87 21.70
CA PRO A 154 -0.17 -28.95 22.37
C PRO A 154 -0.84 -28.41 23.63
N ARG A 155 -2.18 -28.51 23.70
CA ARG A 155 -2.92 -28.37 24.95
C ARG A 155 -2.40 -29.44 25.91
N ARG A 156 -1.51 -29.05 26.82
CA ARG A 156 -1.24 -29.80 28.04
C ARG A 156 -2.30 -29.37 29.05
N PHE A 157 -3.31 -30.23 29.24
CA PHE A 157 -3.73 -30.85 30.49
C PHE A 157 -4.89 -31.80 30.16
#